data_AF-A0AB33IHU0-F1
#
_entry.id   AF-A0AB33IHU0-F1
#
_cell.length_a   1.000
_cell.length_b   1.000
_cell.length_c   1.000
_cell.angle_alpha   90.00
_cell.angle_beta   90.00
_cell.angle_gamma   90.00
#
_symmetry.space_group_name_H-M   'P 1'
#
loop_
_entity.id
_entity.type
_entity.pdbx_description
1 polymer ?
#
loop_
_entity_poly.entity_id
_entity_poly.type
_entity_poly.pdbx_seq_one_letter_code
_entity_poly.pdbx_strand_id
1 'polypeptide(L)' 'MYICSCNGLTDHDVSAAVEAGATRPVEVYAARKCRAQCGNCVKGVVCILREALKQRNASAAAMAAMELAAQQDGARAVA' A
#
# COMPACT_ATOMS: atom_id res chain seq x y z
N MET A 1 4.91 -14.58 3.23
CA MET A 1 6.07 -14.80 4.13
C MET A 1 5.85 -14.18 5.51
N TYR A 2 6.22 -14.86 6.60
CA TYR A 2 6.29 -14.24 7.94
C TYR A 2 7.47 -13.27 8.04
N ILE A 3 7.22 -12.06 8.52
CA ILE A 3 8.20 -10.98 8.69
C ILE A 3 8.50 -10.73 10.17
N CYS A 4 7.52 -10.94 11.06
CA CYS A 4 7.69 -10.70 12.49
C CYS A 4 7.32 -11.94 13.31
N SER A 5 8.30 -12.60 13.92
CA SER A 5 8.06 -13.74 14.82
C SER A 5 7.42 -13.32 16.14
N CYS A 6 7.74 -12.13 16.65
CA CYS A 6 7.19 -11.57 17.88
C CYS A 6 5.67 -11.38 17.84
N ASN A 7 5.16 -10.86 16.72
CA ASN A 7 3.76 -10.48 16.57
C ASN A 7 3.01 -11.32 15.53
N GLY A 8 3.67 -12.31 14.92
CA GLY A 8 3.09 -13.10 13.84
C GLY A 8 2.69 -12.28 12.60
N LEU A 9 3.46 -11.24 12.24
CA LEU A 9 3.15 -10.45 11.04
C LEU A 9 3.67 -11.13 9.79
N THR A 10 2.87 -11.08 8.73
CA THR A 10 3.18 -11.53 7.38
C THR A 10 3.26 -10.36 6.41
N ASP A 11 3.83 -10.59 5.23
CA ASP A 11 3.76 -9.68 4.08
C ASP A 11 2.33 -9.32 3.70
N HIS A 12 1.41 -10.28 3.70
CA HIS A 12 0.00 -10.02 3.46
C HIS A 12 -0.61 -9.06 4.48
N ASP A 13 -0.20 -9.13 5.75
CA ASP A 13 -0.63 -8.17 6.76
C ASP A 13 -0.15 -6.75 6.45
N VAL A 14 1.07 -6.60 5.94
CA VAL A 14 1.62 -5.29 5.53
C VAL A 14 0.83 -4.76 4.33
N SER A 15 0.64 -5.57 3.29
CA SER A 15 -0.11 -5.17 2.09
C SER A 15 -1.56 -4.81 2.44
N ALA A 16 -2.24 -5.62 3.24
CA ALA A 16 -3.61 -5.35 3.68
C ALA A 16 -3.72 -4.04 4.47
N ALA A 17 -2.72 -3.72 5.32
CA ALA A 17 -2.69 -2.45 6.01
C ALA A 17 -2.57 -1.27 5.02
N VAL A 18 -1.78 -1.39 3.95
CA VAL A 18 -1.64 -0.34 2.92
C VAL A 18 -2.93 -0.15 2.12
N GLU A 19 -3.61 -1.23 1.77
CA GLU A 19 -4.93 -1.18 1.14
C GLU A 19 -5.96 -0.49 2.06
N ALA A 20 -5.86 -0.73 3.37
CA ALA A 20 -6.65 -0.03 4.38
C ALA A 20 -6.19 1.42 4.67
N GLY A 21 -5.16 1.92 3.99
CA GLY A 21 -4.71 3.31 4.07
C GLY A 21 -3.42 3.56 4.85
N ALA A 22 -2.76 2.54 5.38
CA ALA A 22 -1.49 2.70 6.08
C ALA A 22 -0.41 3.28 5.16
N THR A 23 0.30 4.29 5.66
CA THR A 23 1.43 4.95 5.01
C THR A 23 2.70 4.87 5.87
N ARG A 24 2.59 4.47 7.14
CA ARG A 24 3.69 4.42 8.10
C ARG A 24 3.79 3.05 8.78
N PRO A 25 5.00 2.58 9.17
CA PRO A 25 5.15 1.28 9.82
C PRO A 25 4.34 1.13 11.11
N VAL A 26 4.19 2.20 11.90
CA VAL A 26 3.39 2.18 13.13
C VAL A 26 1.93 1.82 12.88
N GLU A 27 1.39 2.21 11.72
CA GLU A 27 0.01 1.93 11.32
C GLU A 27 -0.16 0.45 10.93
N VAL A 28 0.88 -0.18 10.38
CA VAL A 28 0.89 -1.63 10.10
C VAL A 28 0.78 -2.42 11.41
N TYR A 29 1.58 -2.07 12.42
CA TYR A 29 1.49 -2.70 13.74
C TYR A 29 0.12 -2.42 14.40
N ALA A 30 -0.38 -1.20 14.28
CA ALA A 30 -1.69 -0.82 14.83
C ALA A 30 -2.85 -1.58 14.19
N ALA A 31 -2.81 -1.84 12.87
CA ALA A 31 -3.82 -2.62 12.15
C ALA A 31 -3.95 -4.06 12.72
N ARG A 32 -2.85 -4.62 13.23
CA ARG A 32 -2.82 -5.93 13.90
C ARG A 32 -2.86 -5.84 15.43
N LYS A 33 -3.21 -4.67 15.97
CA LYS A 33 -3.37 -4.39 17.41
C LYS A 33 -2.13 -4.72 18.22
N CYS A 34 -0.94 -4.53 17.64
CA CYS A 34 0.33 -4.81 18.29
C CYS A 34 1.28 -3.60 18.23
N ARG A 35 2.44 -3.72 18.88
CA ARG A 35 3.56 -2.79 18.76
C ARG A 35 4.83 -3.56 18.44
N ALA A 36 5.84 -2.87 17.89
CA ALA A 36 7.14 -3.47 17.70
C ALA A 36 7.73 -3.95 19.05
N GLN A 37 8.28 -5.16 19.08
CA GLN A 37 8.94 -5.74 20.26
C GLN A 37 10.47 -5.68 20.08
N CYS A 38 11.07 -6.65 19.37
CA CYS A 38 12.53 -6.73 19.19
C CYS A 38 13.07 -5.88 18.03
N GLY A 39 12.21 -5.35 17.16
CA GLY A 39 12.61 -4.47 16.05
C GLY A 39 13.22 -5.16 14.81
N ASN A 40 13.59 -6.45 14.86
CA ASN A 40 14.23 -7.14 13.73
C ASN A 40 13.41 -7.11 12.42
N CYS A 41 12.08 -7.11 12.54
CA CYS A 41 11.17 -7.05 11.39
C CYS A 41 11.05 -5.65 10.74
N VAL A 42 11.51 -4.57 11.39
CA VAL A 42 11.19 -3.18 11.00
C VAL A 42 11.66 -2.87 9.59
N LYS A 43 12.88 -3.27 9.22
CA LYS A 43 13.41 -3.05 7.85
C LYS A 43 12.57 -3.77 6.80
N GLY A 44 12.13 -5.00 7.09
CA GLY A 44 11.26 -5.79 6.20
C GLY A 44 9.89 -5.15 6.03
N VAL A 45 9.25 -4.74 7.13
CA VAL A 45 7.97 -4.01 7.11
C VAL A 45 8.09 -2.72 6.31
N VAL A 46 9.14 -1.91 6.51
CA VAL A 46 9.37 -0.67 5.76
C VAL A 46 9.55 -0.92 4.26
N CYS A 47 10.29 -1.98 3.89
CA CYS A 47 10.50 -2.33 2.49
C CYS A 47 9.17 -2.64 1.79
N ILE A 48 8.38 -3.56 2.37
CA ILE A 48 7.11 -4.01 1.78
C ILE A 48 6.08 -2.89 1.77
N LEU A 49 6.01 -2.08 2.84
CA LEU A 49 5.17 -0.89 2.90
C LEU A 49 5.46 0.08 1.75
N ARG A 50 6.74 0.38 1.49
CA ARG A 50 7.12 1.29 0.41
C ARG A 50 6.78 0.76 -0.97
N GLU A 51 7.05 -0.53 -1.21
CA GLU A 51 6.70 -1.17 -2.48
C GLU A 51 5.18 -1.19 -2.70
N ALA A 52 4.40 -1.54 -1.68
CA ALA A 52 2.94 -1.53 -1.76
C ALA A 52 2.39 -0.11 -2.00
N LEU A 53 2.92 0.91 -1.33
CA LEU A 53 2.54 2.31 -1.58
C LEU A 53 2.87 2.76 -3.00
N LYS A 54 4.04 2.38 -3.53
CA LYS A 54 4.44 2.68 -4.90
C LYS A 54 3.48 2.03 -5.90
N GLN A 55 3.13 0.76 -5.69
CA GLN A 55 2.17 0.04 -6.52
C GLN A 55 0.79 0.67 -6.48
N ARG A 56 0.25 0.97 -5.28
CA ARG A 56 -1.03 1.65 -5.11
C ARG A 56 -1.09 3.00 -5.83
N ASN A 57 -0.02 3.80 -5.70
CA ASN A 57 0.06 5.09 -6.37
C ASN A 57 0.17 4.95 -7.89
N ALA A 58 0.92 3.96 -8.38
CA ALA A 58 1.02 3.68 -9.81
C ALA A 58 -0.34 3.25 -10.39
N SER A 59 -1.07 2.38 -9.68
CA SER A 59 -2.42 1.97 -10.06
C SER A 59 -3.40 3.14 -10.07
N ALA A 60 -3.38 3.98 -9.02
CA ALA A 60 -4.22 5.18 -8.97
C ALA A 60 -3.91 6.17 -10.11
N ALA A 61 -2.63 6.38 -10.41
CA ALA A 61 -2.21 7.23 -11.53
C ALA A 61 -2.64 6.65 -12.89
N ALA A 62 -2.52 5.34 -13.08
CA ALA A 62 -2.96 4.66 -14.31
C ALA A 62 -4.48 4.76 -14.50
N MET A 63 -5.26 4.58 -13.43
CA MET A 63 -6.72 4.74 -13.47
C MET A 63 -7.11 6.17 -13.82
N ALA A 64 -6.50 7.17 -13.18
CA ALA A 64 -6.76 8.57 -13.49
C ALA A 64 -6.43 8.91 -14.95
N ALA A 65 -5.30 8.43 -15.47
CA ALA A 65 -4.91 8.63 -16.87
C ALA A 65 -5.89 8.00 -17.86
N MET A 66 -6.40 6.80 -17.58
CA MET A 66 -7.40 6.13 -18.40
C MET A 66 -8.72 6.93 -18.45
N GLU A 67 -9.15 7.46 -17.31
CA GLU A 67 -10.40 8.24 -17.22
C GLU A 67 -10.30 9.57 -17.99
N LEU A 68 -9.16 10.26 -17.89
CA LEU A 68 -8.87 11.47 -18.68
C LEU A 68 -8.88 11.18 -20.19
N ALA A 69 -8.29 10.07 -20.62
CA ALA A 69 -8.30 9.67 -22.04
C ALA A 69 -9.74 9.44 -22.54
N ALA A 70 -10.56 8.73 -21.77
CA ALA A 70 -11.96 8.46 -22.13
C ALA A 70 -12.81 9.74 -22.26
N GLN A 71 -12.51 10.79 -21.47
CA GLN A 71 -13.22 12.07 -21.53
C GLN A 71 -12.81 12.95 -22.73
N GLN A 72 -11.59 12.78 -23.26
CA GLN A 72 -11.11 13.54 -24.42
C GLN A 72 -11.76 13.07 -25.74
N ASP A 73 -12.09 11.78 -25.86
CA ASP A 73 -12.76 11.24 -27.05
C ASP A 73 -14.21 11.76 -27.19
N GLY A 74 -14.90 12.02 -26.08
CA GLY A 74 -16.24 12.62 -26.09
C GLY A 74 -16.25 14.11 -26.49
N ALA A 75 -15.23 14.87 -26.10
CA ALA A 75 -15.14 16.30 -26.40
C ALA A 75 -14.85 16.60 -27.89
N ARG A 76 -14.15 15.70 -28.59
CA ARG A 76 -13.81 15.86 -30.03
C ARG A 76 -14.96 15.48 -30.98
N ALA A 77 -15.98 14.75 -30.51
CA ALA A 77 -17.13 14.36 -31.34
C ALA A 77 -18.23 15.44 -31.45
N VAL A 78 -18.15 16.52 -30.65
CA VAL A 78 -19.16 17.61 -30.58
C VAL A 78 -18.62 18.93 -31.17
N ALA A 79 -17.35 18.98 -31.56
CA ALA A 79 -16.72 20.13 -32.24
C ALA A 79 -16.60 19.87 -33.75
#